data_AF-A0A7S2KNK9-F1
#
_entry.id   AF-A0A7S2KNK9-F1
#
_cell.length_a   1.000
_cell.length_b   1.000
_cell.length_c   1.000
_cell.angle_alpha   90.00
_cell.angle_beta   90.00
_cell.angle_gamma   90.00
#
_symmetry.space_group_name_H-M   'P 1'
#
loop_
_entity.id
_entity.type
_entity.pdbx_description
1 polymer ?
#
loop_
_entity_poly.entity_id
_entity_poly.type
_entity_poly.pdbx_seq_one_letter_code
_entity_poly.pdbx_strand_id
1 'polypeptide(L)'
;SKCESISSSSRENPTASAASTATTSSPDDVLCDVDESSFTLFADLLIAADGTSRTVANQMQSSDEAARQAMNPVRRLFTKKRFQVTRYEDDNQRIYKTIPLALPEDWRHDLNYSARTNRFNIDALPADDKGNYCGVLLLKKGDALAEANTDAKELRAFFDESLPQFGALINEEQMEQIAKKPPSFLPSFRFVGPRLHQGDRTVILGDCAHTVKPYFGLGANSALEDVSVLGDVLKETPNTSSAVQEFTKRRAKESEVLVKISRGLDRPGLLGFATFVFPLILDSIFNKLAPQIFAPNIISMLQRDGLDFRDVQNRKRMDRAGQMTVLATGFYGAGVAARTLIRVLARVTGRGNTTIVG
;
A
#
# COMPACT_ATOMS: atom_id res chain seq x y z
N SER A 1 16.70 15.66 -0.77
CA SER A 1 17.40 15.98 0.50
C SER A 1 16.72 15.25 1.65
N LYS A 2 17.48 14.69 2.60
CA LYS A 2 16.94 14.20 3.89
C LYS A 2 17.04 15.37 4.87
N CYS A 3 15.91 15.87 5.34
CA CYS A 3 15.90 16.75 6.51
C CYS A 3 16.25 15.87 7.72
N GLU A 4 17.44 16.05 8.29
CA GLU A 4 17.98 15.15 9.33
C GLU A 4 17.42 15.44 10.73
N SER A 5 16.86 16.62 10.97
CA SER A 5 16.18 16.94 12.22
C SER A 5 15.15 18.06 12.06
N ILE A 6 14.00 17.89 12.71
CA ILE A 6 12.99 18.93 12.88
C ILE A 6 12.69 18.97 14.38
N SER A 7 12.90 20.11 15.03
CA SER A 7 12.44 20.32 16.41
C SER A 7 11.12 21.11 16.35
N SER A 8 10.13 20.70 17.15
CA SER A 8 8.89 21.45 17.32
C SER A 8 8.80 21.89 18.77
N SER A 9 8.78 23.20 19.01
CA SER A 9 8.60 23.80 20.33
C SER A 9 7.38 24.72 20.32
N SER A 10 6.71 24.83 21.47
CA SER A 10 5.71 25.87 21.72
C SER A 10 6.43 27.19 22.02
N ARG A 11 5.98 28.29 21.38
CA ARG A 11 6.65 29.62 21.37
C ARG A 11 7.11 30.13 22.74
N GLU A 12 8.36 30.57 22.80
CA GLU A 12 8.80 31.81 23.49
C GLU A 12 9.44 32.72 22.43
N ASN A 13 9.09 34.01 22.42
CA ASN A 13 9.46 34.97 21.38
C ASN A 13 10.96 35.34 21.39
N PRO A 14 11.59 35.46 20.22
CA PRO A 14 12.64 36.46 20.06
C PRO A 14 12.49 37.35 18.82
N THR A 15 12.95 38.59 18.98
CA THR A 15 13.02 39.71 18.03
C THR A 15 13.89 39.41 16.80
N ALA A 16 13.42 39.84 15.63
CA ALA A 16 14.09 39.65 14.34
C ALA A 16 15.00 40.82 13.94
N SER A 17 16.16 40.50 13.37
CA SER A 17 16.95 41.39 12.51
C SER A 17 17.87 40.56 11.63
N ALA A 18 17.67 40.63 10.31
CA ALA A 18 18.73 40.92 9.32
C ALA A 18 18.13 40.88 7.90
N ALA A 19 18.36 41.95 7.15
CA ALA A 19 18.07 42.05 5.73
C ALA A 19 19.26 41.49 4.91
N SER A 20 18.98 40.92 3.73
CA SER A 20 19.98 40.80 2.67
C SER A 20 19.33 40.88 1.29
N THR A 21 19.98 41.67 0.45
CA THR A 21 19.65 42.17 -0.89
C THR A 21 19.71 41.07 -1.95
N ALA A 22 18.72 41.04 -2.85
CA ALA A 22 18.65 40.12 -3.98
C ALA A 22 19.22 40.75 -5.27
N THR A 23 20.02 39.98 -6.01
CA THR A 23 20.49 40.35 -7.36
C THR A 23 20.04 39.28 -8.37
N THR A 24 19.25 39.77 -9.33
CA THR A 24 18.79 39.28 -10.66
C THR A 24 19.25 37.93 -11.27
N SER A 25 18.28 36.99 -11.35
CA SER A 25 17.75 36.14 -12.46
C SER A 25 18.61 35.54 -13.60
N SER A 26 18.47 34.21 -13.80
CA SER A 26 18.26 33.52 -15.10
C SER A 26 17.33 32.28 -14.91
N PRO A 27 16.65 31.74 -15.94
CA PRO A 27 15.57 30.75 -15.80
C PRO A 27 16.04 29.34 -16.20
N ASP A 28 16.72 28.65 -15.29
CA ASP A 28 16.89 27.21 -15.32
C ASP A 28 16.59 26.71 -13.91
N ASP A 29 15.98 25.53 -13.80
CA ASP A 29 15.46 24.94 -12.57
C ASP A 29 16.27 25.30 -11.32
N VAL A 30 15.64 26.01 -10.38
CA VAL A 30 16.23 26.33 -9.08
C VAL A 30 16.33 25.03 -8.28
N LEU A 31 17.39 24.26 -8.51
CA LEU A 31 17.94 23.35 -7.52
C LEU A 31 18.41 24.24 -6.37
N CYS A 32 17.63 24.28 -5.29
CA CYS A 32 18.06 24.93 -4.06
C CYS A 32 19.35 24.23 -3.58
N ASP A 33 20.50 24.84 -3.86
CA ASP A 33 21.75 24.55 -3.18
C ASP A 33 21.53 24.98 -1.73
N VAL A 34 21.31 24.01 -0.85
CA VAL A 34 21.11 24.30 0.57
C VAL A 34 22.51 24.39 1.16
N ASP A 35 23.06 25.61 1.20
CA ASP A 35 24.19 25.92 2.07
C ASP A 35 23.95 25.26 3.44
N GLU A 36 24.98 24.66 4.05
CA GLU A 36 24.95 24.03 5.40
C GLU A 36 24.47 24.97 6.54
N SER A 37 23.97 26.15 6.20
CA SER A 37 23.18 27.02 7.04
C SER A 37 21.86 26.37 7.47
N SER A 38 21.69 26.22 8.78
CA SER A 38 20.38 25.95 9.38
C SER A 38 19.62 27.25 9.59
N PHE A 39 18.33 27.25 9.28
CA PHE A 39 17.43 28.36 9.56
C PHE A 39 16.12 27.87 10.15
N THR A 40 15.50 28.70 10.99
CA THR A 40 14.25 28.37 11.67
C THR A 40 13.10 29.08 10.98
N LEU A 41 12.08 28.31 10.58
CA LEU A 41 10.82 28.85 10.08
C LEU A 41 9.69 28.61 11.09
N PHE A 42 8.84 29.62 11.23
CA PHE A 42 7.60 29.51 11.99
C PHE A 42 6.42 29.46 11.01
N ALA A 43 5.62 28.40 11.10
CA ALA A 43 4.43 28.21 10.28
C ALA A 43 3.17 28.16 11.15
N ASP A 44 2.06 28.68 10.64
CA ASP A 44 0.75 28.55 11.29
C ASP A 44 0.10 27.19 11.09
N LEU A 45 0.52 26.46 10.04
CA LEU A 45 0.14 25.09 9.75
C LEU A 45 1.33 24.39 9.07
N LEU A 46 1.73 23.24 9.60
CA LEU A 46 2.71 22.34 9.01
C LEU A 46 2.00 21.11 8.41
N ILE A 47 2.10 20.96 7.09
CA ILE A 47 1.62 19.78 6.36
C ILE A 47 2.84 18.94 5.98
N ALA A 48 2.97 17.78 6.60
CA ALA A 48 4.04 16.84 6.31
C ALA A 48 3.66 15.92 5.15
N ALA A 49 4.27 16.18 4.00
CA ALA A 49 4.16 15.41 2.77
C ALA A 49 5.54 14.93 2.27
N ASP A 50 6.47 14.68 3.19
CA ASP A 50 7.87 14.29 2.95
C ASP A 50 8.06 12.80 2.52
N GLY A 51 6.99 12.20 2.03
CA GLY A 51 6.99 10.85 1.46
C GLY A 51 7.49 9.76 2.41
N THR A 52 8.17 8.77 1.85
CA THR A 52 8.62 7.57 2.59
C THR A 52 9.72 7.86 3.62
N SER A 53 10.40 9.01 3.51
CA SER A 53 11.42 9.49 4.47
C SER A 53 10.83 9.65 5.86
N ARG A 54 9.59 10.17 5.97
CA ARG A 54 8.84 10.30 7.23
C ARG A 54 9.61 11.02 8.34
N THR A 55 10.45 12.00 8.01
CA THR A 55 11.19 12.80 8.99
C THR A 55 10.22 13.38 10.02
N VAL A 56 9.14 14.03 9.58
CA VAL A 56 8.18 14.66 10.50
C VAL A 56 7.44 13.61 11.32
N ALA A 57 6.94 12.54 10.70
CA ALA A 57 6.20 11.50 11.41
C ALA A 57 7.07 10.76 12.45
N ASN A 58 8.34 10.49 12.14
CA ASN A 58 9.26 9.86 13.10
C ASN A 58 9.52 10.78 14.29
N GLN A 59 9.74 12.08 14.06
CA GLN A 59 9.89 13.05 15.14
C GLN A 59 8.64 13.15 16.02
N MET A 60 7.45 13.19 15.39
CA MET A 60 6.17 13.25 16.08
C MET A 60 5.96 12.01 16.97
N GLN A 61 6.35 10.83 16.49
CA GLN A 61 6.33 9.60 17.29
C GLN A 61 7.28 9.69 18.50
N SER A 62 8.54 10.07 18.29
CA SER A 62 9.53 10.19 19.37
C SER A 62 9.09 11.21 20.44
N SER A 63 8.52 12.34 20.02
CA SER A 63 8.00 13.36 20.93
C SER A 63 6.77 12.89 21.71
N ASP A 64 5.83 12.17 21.07
CA ASP A 64 4.67 11.58 21.76
C ASP A 64 5.11 10.51 22.77
N GLU A 65 6.11 9.70 22.44
CA GLU A 65 6.67 8.68 23.32
C GLU A 65 7.36 9.30 24.54
N ALA A 66 8.22 10.29 24.35
CA ALA A 66 8.87 11.01 25.45
C ALA A 66 7.86 11.70 26.38
N ALA A 67 6.86 12.39 25.81
CA ALA A 67 5.79 13.02 26.59
C ALA A 67 4.99 12.01 27.41
N ARG A 68 4.72 10.82 26.86
CA ARG A 68 4.00 9.75 27.57
C ARG A 68 4.83 9.08 28.66
N GLN A 69 6.15 8.97 28.48
CA GLN A 69 7.05 8.42 29.50
C GLN A 69 7.17 9.36 30.70
N ALA A 70 7.11 10.68 30.47
CA ALA A 70 7.10 11.68 31.53
C ALA A 70 5.76 11.78 32.30
N MET A 71 4.67 11.16 31.80
CA MET A 71 3.37 11.18 32.45
C MET A 71 3.24 10.10 33.53
N ASN A 72 2.61 10.45 34.65
CA ASN A 72 2.16 9.45 35.63
C ASN A 72 1.22 8.42 34.97
N PRO A 73 1.31 7.12 35.33
CA PRO A 73 0.44 6.05 34.81
C PRO A 73 -1.06 6.36 34.79
N VAL A 74 -1.59 7.04 35.82
CA VAL A 74 -3.02 7.39 35.89
C VAL A 74 -3.39 8.40 34.80
N ARG A 75 -2.54 9.42 34.60
CA ARG A 75 -2.76 10.43 33.55
C ARG A 75 -2.69 9.83 32.16
N ARG A 76 -1.82 8.84 31.95
CA ARG A 76 -1.65 8.13 30.67
C ARG A 76 -2.92 7.42 30.19
N LEU A 77 -3.81 7.00 31.11
CA LEU A 77 -5.10 6.37 30.78
C LEU A 77 -6.11 7.36 30.16
N PHE A 78 -6.01 8.65 30.49
CA PHE A 78 -6.92 9.70 29.99
C PHE A 78 -6.33 10.54 28.85
N THR A 79 -5.08 10.30 28.47
CA THR A 79 -4.41 11.01 27.37
C THR A 79 -4.96 10.58 26.01
N LYS A 80 -4.98 11.51 25.05
CA LYS A 80 -5.27 11.27 23.63
C LYS A 80 -4.54 10.01 23.10
N LYS A 81 -5.13 9.40 22.06
CA LYS A 81 -4.56 8.21 21.40
C LYS A 81 -3.12 8.49 20.94
N ARG A 82 -2.25 7.48 21.08
CA ARG A 82 -0.83 7.56 20.72
C ARG A 82 -0.66 7.94 19.25
N PHE A 83 0.34 8.76 18.97
CA PHE A 83 0.85 8.88 17.61
C PHE A 83 1.80 7.72 17.33
N GLN A 84 1.49 6.87 16.36
CA GLN A 84 2.27 5.66 16.09
C GLN A 84 2.43 5.44 14.59
N VAL A 85 3.66 5.19 14.18
CA VAL A 85 3.98 4.64 12.86
C VAL A 85 4.05 3.12 12.99
N THR A 86 3.09 2.42 12.37
CA THR A 86 3.11 0.97 12.25
C THR A 86 3.97 0.58 11.04
N ARG A 87 4.96 -0.28 11.26
CA ARG A 87 5.91 -0.73 10.25
C ARG A 87 5.74 -2.23 10.06
N TYR A 88 5.61 -2.68 8.83
CA TYR A 88 5.63 -4.09 8.49
C TYR A 88 6.99 -4.49 7.95
N GLU A 89 7.44 -5.68 8.31
CA GLU A 89 8.56 -6.33 7.66
C GLU A 89 8.23 -6.59 6.18
N ASP A 90 9.22 -6.42 5.31
CA ASP A 90 9.09 -6.71 3.88
C ASP A 90 9.35 -8.21 3.63
N ASP A 91 8.32 -9.02 3.90
CA ASP A 91 8.32 -10.47 3.76
C ASP A 91 8.25 -10.96 2.30
N ASN A 92 8.07 -10.04 1.34
CA ASN A 92 8.06 -10.31 -0.10
C ASN A 92 8.83 -9.24 -0.87
N GLN A 93 10.10 -9.04 -0.50
CA GLN A 93 10.95 -8.05 -1.14
C GLN A 93 11.06 -8.30 -2.67
N ARG A 94 10.91 -7.21 -3.42
CA ARG A 94 11.09 -7.16 -4.86
C ARG A 94 12.07 -6.06 -5.22
N ILE A 95 12.98 -6.41 -6.11
CA ILE A 95 13.94 -5.48 -6.71
C ILE A 95 13.45 -5.24 -8.13
N TYR A 96 13.45 -3.99 -8.59
CA TYR A 96 12.99 -3.66 -9.92
C TYR A 96 14.10 -3.03 -10.76
N LYS A 97 14.04 -3.31 -12.07
CA LYS A 97 14.75 -2.56 -13.11
C LYS A 97 13.72 -1.98 -14.07
N THR A 98 13.84 -0.69 -14.37
CA THR A 98 13.02 -0.05 -15.40
C THR A 98 13.60 -0.34 -16.78
N ILE A 99 12.76 -0.41 -17.80
CA ILE A 99 13.12 -0.80 -19.16
C ILE A 99 12.36 0.13 -20.10
N PRO A 100 13.02 1.06 -20.79
CA PRO A 100 12.36 1.81 -21.85
C PRO A 100 12.03 0.86 -23.00
N LEU A 101 10.78 0.88 -23.45
CA LEU A 101 10.27 0.05 -24.54
C LEU A 101 9.59 0.95 -25.57
N ALA A 102 9.77 0.61 -26.85
CA ALA A 102 8.97 1.16 -27.93
C ALA A 102 8.15 0.00 -28.52
N LEU A 103 6.83 0.06 -28.38
CA LEU A 103 5.97 -0.99 -28.90
C LEU A 103 5.80 -0.86 -30.41
N PRO A 104 5.71 -1.99 -31.14
CA PRO A 104 5.34 -1.98 -32.56
C PRO A 104 3.99 -1.31 -32.83
N GLU A 105 3.78 -0.82 -34.06
CA GLU A 105 2.51 -0.17 -34.46
C GLU A 105 1.32 -1.12 -34.46
N ASP A 106 1.52 -2.42 -34.67
CA ASP A 106 0.46 -3.43 -34.67
C ASP A 106 0.00 -3.83 -33.25
N TRP A 107 0.70 -3.36 -32.22
CA TRP A 107 0.33 -3.56 -30.82
C TRP A 107 -0.59 -2.42 -30.34
N ARG A 108 -1.45 -2.74 -29.38
CA ARG A 108 -2.37 -1.79 -28.74
C ARG A 108 -1.61 -0.90 -27.76
N HIS A 109 -1.55 0.41 -28.02
CA HIS A 109 -0.84 1.37 -27.15
C HIS A 109 -1.66 1.89 -25.95
N ASP A 110 -2.91 1.42 -25.81
CA ASP A 110 -3.84 1.78 -24.73
C ASP A 110 -3.91 0.73 -23.61
N LEU A 111 -3.05 -0.29 -23.65
CA LEU A 111 -3.06 -1.41 -22.72
C LEU A 111 -1.78 -1.50 -21.90
N ASN A 112 -1.92 -1.99 -20.67
CA ASN A 112 -0.78 -2.50 -19.90
C ASN A 112 -0.48 -3.93 -20.35
N TYR A 113 0.81 -4.24 -20.57
CA TYR A 113 1.25 -5.59 -20.86
C TYR A 113 1.97 -6.18 -19.66
N SER A 114 1.54 -7.35 -19.20
CA SER A 114 2.09 -7.95 -17.99
C SER A 114 2.38 -9.43 -18.19
N ALA A 115 3.49 -9.92 -17.62
CA ALA A 115 3.76 -11.34 -17.46
C ALA A 115 4.19 -11.62 -16.02
N ARG A 116 3.70 -12.73 -15.44
CA ARG A 116 3.94 -13.10 -14.05
C ARG A 116 4.35 -14.55 -13.95
N THR A 117 5.44 -14.80 -13.23
CA THR A 117 5.96 -16.15 -12.97
C THR A 117 6.28 -16.29 -11.48
N ASN A 118 6.71 -17.49 -11.09
CA ASN A 118 7.20 -17.70 -9.73
C ASN A 118 8.55 -17.01 -9.46
N ARG A 119 9.33 -16.67 -10.50
CA ARG A 119 10.65 -16.04 -10.36
C ARG A 119 10.58 -14.51 -10.49
N PHE A 120 9.85 -14.02 -11.48
CA PHE A 120 9.79 -12.59 -11.84
C PHE A 120 8.39 -12.17 -12.29
N ASN A 121 8.14 -10.86 -12.24
CA ASN A 121 7.02 -10.22 -12.92
C ASN A 121 7.56 -9.12 -13.83
N ILE A 122 6.89 -8.86 -14.95
CA ILE A 122 7.11 -7.65 -15.73
C ILE A 122 5.76 -6.98 -15.96
N ASP A 123 5.72 -5.66 -15.80
CA ASP A 123 4.59 -4.81 -16.16
C ASP A 123 5.13 -3.70 -17.06
N ALA A 124 4.61 -3.58 -18.28
CA ALA A 124 4.91 -2.50 -19.22
C ALA A 124 3.70 -1.57 -19.30
N LEU A 125 3.91 -0.32 -18.87
CA LEU A 125 2.89 0.71 -18.79
C LEU A 125 3.10 1.76 -19.90
N PRO A 126 2.03 2.26 -20.53
CA PRO A 126 2.13 3.37 -21.47
C PRO A 126 2.79 4.58 -20.81
N ALA A 127 3.83 5.12 -21.45
CA ALA A 127 4.46 6.38 -21.05
C ALA A 127 3.88 7.56 -21.85
N ASP A 128 3.49 7.32 -23.10
CA ASP A 128 2.79 8.28 -23.95
C ASP A 128 1.84 7.58 -24.96
N ASP A 129 1.22 8.37 -25.82
CA ASP A 129 0.30 7.94 -26.87
C ASP A 129 1.00 7.49 -28.17
N LYS A 130 2.34 7.51 -28.21
CA LYS A 130 3.16 7.16 -29.39
C LYS A 130 3.74 5.75 -29.32
N GLY A 131 3.30 4.95 -28.35
CA GLY A 131 3.81 3.60 -28.14
C GLY A 131 5.10 3.55 -27.33
N ASN A 132 5.52 4.63 -26.67
CA ASN A 132 6.61 4.55 -25.69
C ASN A 132 6.06 4.00 -24.36
N TYR A 133 6.80 3.06 -23.79
CA TYR A 133 6.40 2.30 -22.61
C TYR A 133 7.51 2.26 -21.57
N CYS A 134 7.10 2.25 -20.30
CA CYS A 134 7.99 1.95 -19.17
C CYS A 134 7.73 0.52 -18.71
N GLY A 135 8.63 -0.38 -19.08
CA GLY A 135 8.71 -1.73 -18.52
C GLY A 135 9.29 -1.71 -17.11
N VAL A 136 8.71 -2.48 -16.21
CA VAL A 136 9.18 -2.66 -14.84
C VAL A 136 9.38 -4.15 -14.60
N LEU A 137 10.63 -4.61 -14.68
CA LEU A 137 11.00 -5.99 -14.37
C LEU A 137 11.21 -6.11 -12.85
N LEU A 138 10.33 -6.86 -12.18
CA LEU A 138 10.37 -7.18 -10.75
C LEU A 138 10.97 -8.56 -10.51
N LEU A 139 12.07 -8.59 -9.79
CA LEU A 139 12.84 -9.78 -9.43
C LEU A 139 12.79 -10.03 -7.92
N LYS A 140 12.98 -11.29 -7.53
CA LYS A 140 13.08 -11.67 -6.12
C LYS A 140 14.44 -11.26 -5.53
N LYS A 141 14.45 -11.03 -4.22
CA LYS A 141 15.70 -10.92 -3.46
C LYS A 141 16.57 -12.16 -3.71
N GLY A 142 17.84 -11.95 -4.04
CA GLY A 142 18.81 -13.02 -4.32
C GLY A 142 18.80 -13.55 -5.76
N ASP A 143 17.98 -12.99 -6.65
CA ASP A 143 18.10 -13.27 -8.08
C ASP A 143 19.35 -12.56 -8.62
N ALA A 144 20.20 -13.28 -9.37
CA ALA A 144 21.43 -12.72 -9.94
C ALA A 144 21.15 -11.49 -10.81
N LEU A 145 20.03 -11.48 -11.54
CA LEU A 145 19.64 -10.38 -12.42
C LEU A 145 19.15 -9.14 -11.66
N ALA A 146 18.96 -9.23 -10.35
CA ALA A 146 18.48 -8.11 -9.54
C ALA A 146 19.61 -7.16 -9.11
N GLU A 147 20.86 -7.62 -9.16
CA GLU A 147 22.02 -6.87 -8.68
C GLU A 147 22.42 -5.72 -9.62
N ALA A 148 23.34 -4.88 -9.17
CA ALA A 148 24.00 -3.89 -10.04
C ALA A 148 25.04 -4.58 -10.92
N ASN A 149 25.26 -4.05 -12.13
CA ASN A 149 26.30 -4.52 -13.05
C ASN A 149 26.21 -6.03 -13.35
N THR A 150 24.99 -6.52 -13.57
CA THR A 150 24.77 -7.91 -13.99
C THR A 150 25.39 -8.14 -15.37
N ASP A 151 25.70 -9.38 -15.74
CA ASP A 151 26.15 -9.66 -17.10
C ASP A 151 25.01 -9.37 -18.09
N ALA A 152 25.26 -8.47 -19.05
CA ALA A 152 24.30 -8.12 -20.08
C ALA A 152 23.93 -9.33 -20.95
N LYS A 153 24.83 -10.29 -21.12
CA LYS A 153 24.57 -11.53 -21.86
C LYS A 153 23.61 -12.46 -21.11
N GLU A 154 23.75 -12.56 -19.79
CA GLU A 154 22.81 -13.32 -18.95
C GLU A 154 21.42 -12.67 -18.95
N LEU A 155 21.38 -11.33 -18.88
CA LEU A 155 20.12 -10.59 -18.96
C LEU A 155 19.45 -10.77 -20.34
N ARG A 156 20.22 -10.70 -21.43
CA ARG A 156 19.75 -10.98 -22.79
C ARG A 156 19.16 -12.39 -22.90
N ALA A 157 19.92 -13.41 -22.47
CA ALA A 157 19.46 -14.80 -22.49
C ALA A 157 18.15 -14.99 -21.70
N PHE A 158 18.02 -14.34 -20.55
CA PHE A 158 16.79 -14.34 -19.77
C PHE A 158 15.60 -13.76 -20.55
N PHE A 159 15.78 -12.61 -21.21
CA PHE A 159 14.71 -12.01 -22.01
C PHE A 159 14.33 -12.88 -23.20
N ASP A 160 15.30 -13.44 -23.91
CA ASP A 160 15.05 -14.26 -25.09
C ASP A 160 14.33 -15.57 -24.72
N GLU A 161 14.65 -16.18 -23.57
CA GLU A 161 14.01 -17.41 -23.10
C GLU A 161 12.65 -17.15 -22.45
N SER A 162 12.56 -16.18 -21.53
CA SER A 162 11.39 -16.00 -20.66
C SER A 162 10.39 -14.97 -21.18
N LEU A 163 10.84 -14.01 -21.99
CA LEU A 163 10.06 -12.86 -22.47
C LEU A 163 10.41 -12.51 -23.94
N PRO A 164 10.42 -13.47 -24.87
CA PRO A 164 10.98 -13.26 -26.22
C PRO A 164 10.35 -12.08 -26.96
N GLN A 165 9.06 -11.83 -26.74
CA GLN A 165 8.34 -10.69 -27.33
C GLN A 165 8.87 -9.33 -26.84
N PHE A 166 9.27 -9.23 -25.56
CA PHE A 166 9.90 -8.02 -25.03
C PHE A 166 11.41 -7.98 -25.35
N GLY A 167 12.08 -9.13 -25.33
CA GLY A 167 13.51 -9.23 -25.66
C GLY A 167 13.83 -8.68 -27.04
N ALA A 168 12.96 -8.97 -28.03
CA ALA A 168 13.07 -8.45 -29.39
C ALA A 168 12.96 -6.92 -29.50
N LEU A 169 12.38 -6.24 -28.50
CA LEU A 169 12.20 -4.78 -28.48
C LEU A 169 13.38 -4.03 -27.85
N ILE A 170 14.31 -4.76 -27.21
CA ILE A 170 15.41 -4.18 -26.46
C ILE A 170 16.69 -4.42 -27.25
N ASN A 171 17.36 -3.36 -27.69
CA ASN A 171 18.64 -3.47 -28.41
C ASN A 171 19.82 -3.73 -27.44
N GLU A 172 21.00 -4.04 -27.98
CA GLU A 172 22.18 -4.37 -27.16
C GLU A 172 22.64 -3.20 -26.27
N GLU A 173 22.57 -1.97 -26.76
CA GLU A 173 22.93 -0.78 -25.97
C GLU A 173 22.00 -0.62 -24.77
N GLN A 174 20.69 -0.76 -24.97
CA GLN A 174 19.69 -0.74 -23.91
C GLN A 174 19.92 -1.88 -22.92
N MET A 175 20.24 -3.09 -23.38
CA MET A 175 20.56 -4.21 -22.49
C MET A 175 21.74 -3.90 -21.57
N GLU A 176 22.84 -3.37 -22.12
CA GLU A 176 23.99 -2.95 -21.32
C GLU A 176 23.61 -1.89 -20.28
N GLN A 177 22.79 -0.91 -20.67
CA GLN A 177 22.33 0.14 -19.76
C GLN A 177 21.45 -0.44 -18.64
N ILE A 178 20.52 -1.34 -18.95
CA ILE A 178 19.65 -2.00 -17.97
C ILE A 178 20.47 -2.86 -17.00
N ALA A 179 21.45 -3.60 -17.52
CA ALA A 179 22.34 -4.43 -16.73
C ALA A 179 23.15 -3.62 -15.69
N LYS A 180 23.61 -2.42 -16.07
CA LYS A 180 24.34 -1.49 -15.19
C LYS A 180 23.46 -0.83 -14.11
N LYS A 181 22.13 -0.83 -14.25
CA LYS A 181 21.23 -0.15 -13.28
C LYS A 181 21.42 -0.71 -11.86
N PRO A 182 21.53 0.15 -10.84
CA PRO A 182 21.57 -0.29 -9.45
C PRO A 182 20.24 -0.93 -9.03
N PRO A 183 20.26 -1.83 -8.02
CA PRO A 183 19.05 -2.42 -7.48
C PRO A 183 18.13 -1.33 -6.93
N SER A 184 16.89 -1.30 -7.42
CA SER A 184 15.86 -0.40 -6.92
C SER A 184 14.79 -1.19 -6.17
N PHE A 185 14.33 -0.70 -5.02
CA PHE A 185 13.45 -1.45 -4.13
C PHE A 185 12.05 -0.83 -4.09
N LEU A 186 11.03 -1.68 -4.02
CA LEU A 186 9.71 -1.23 -3.64
C LEU A 186 9.71 -0.81 -2.15
N PRO A 187 8.89 0.18 -1.75
CA PRO A 187 8.89 0.63 -0.38
C PRO A 187 8.22 -0.40 0.54
N SER A 188 8.62 -0.44 1.81
CA SER A 188 7.97 -1.28 2.82
C SER A 188 6.62 -0.70 3.24
N PHE A 189 5.65 -1.58 3.50
CA PHE A 189 4.33 -1.17 3.99
C PHE A 189 4.40 -0.51 5.36
N ARG A 190 3.83 0.68 5.47
CA ARG A 190 3.81 1.46 6.71
C ARG A 190 2.56 2.34 6.75
N PHE A 191 1.98 2.52 7.93
CA PHE A 191 0.93 3.54 8.10
C PHE A 191 1.05 4.23 9.45
N VAL A 192 0.56 5.47 9.50
CA VAL A 192 0.42 6.28 10.71
C VAL A 192 -1.01 6.14 11.22
N GLY A 193 -1.18 5.84 12.51
CA GLY A 193 -2.50 5.72 13.10
C GLY A 193 -2.44 5.43 14.60
N PRO A 194 -3.52 5.69 15.34
CA PRO A 194 -4.83 6.18 14.90
C PRO A 194 -4.92 7.72 14.79
N ARG A 195 -3.80 8.44 14.90
CA ARG A 195 -3.74 9.91 14.86
C ARG A 195 -2.79 10.37 13.75
N LEU A 196 -3.22 11.29 12.88
CA LEU A 196 -2.42 11.84 11.77
C LEU A 196 -1.92 13.27 12.03
N HIS A 197 -2.18 13.84 13.22
CA HIS A 197 -1.82 15.21 13.58
C HIS A 197 -1.05 15.28 14.89
N GLN A 198 -0.34 16.39 15.15
CA GLN A 198 0.19 16.75 16.47
C GLN A 198 -0.12 18.20 16.82
N GLY A 199 -0.53 18.39 18.08
CA GLY A 199 -1.05 19.67 18.54
C GLY A 199 -2.24 20.12 17.70
N ASP A 200 -2.26 21.41 17.41
CA ASP A 200 -3.36 22.09 16.73
C ASP A 200 -3.01 22.53 15.30
N ARG A 201 -1.77 22.26 14.86
CA ARG A 201 -1.17 22.91 13.68
C ARG A 201 -0.28 22.00 12.84
N THR A 202 -0.17 20.72 13.14
CA THR A 202 0.65 19.79 12.36
C THR A 202 -0.17 18.61 11.90
N VAL A 203 -0.11 18.29 10.61
CA VAL A 203 -0.82 17.14 10.00
C VAL A 203 0.09 16.41 9.01
N ILE A 204 -0.11 15.11 8.84
CA ILE A 204 0.64 14.26 7.91
C ILE A 204 -0.31 13.63 6.89
N LEU A 205 0.11 13.56 5.63
CA LEU A 205 -0.65 12.95 4.54
C LEU A 205 0.22 12.19 3.52
N GLY A 206 -0.43 11.51 2.57
CA GLY A 206 0.22 10.81 1.47
C GLY A 206 1.17 9.70 1.95
N ASP A 207 2.26 9.49 1.22
CA ASP A 207 3.25 8.44 1.55
C ASP A 207 3.86 8.57 2.94
N CYS A 208 3.85 9.76 3.55
CA CYS A 208 4.26 9.92 4.94
C CYS A 208 3.24 9.27 5.90
N ALA A 209 1.94 9.39 5.62
CA ALA A 209 0.86 8.75 6.37
C ALA A 209 0.66 7.28 6.02
N HIS A 210 0.75 6.88 4.75
CA HIS A 210 0.46 5.52 4.26
C HIS A 210 1.35 5.17 3.07
N THR A 211 2.28 4.23 3.26
CA THR A 211 3.12 3.73 2.17
C THR A 211 2.67 2.34 1.77
N VAL A 212 2.46 2.17 0.47
CA VAL A 212 2.08 0.91 -0.17
C VAL A 212 3.00 0.60 -1.34
N LYS A 213 3.11 -0.70 -1.68
CA LYS A 213 3.69 -1.12 -2.95
C LYS A 213 2.71 -0.83 -4.10
N PRO A 214 3.19 -0.58 -5.33
CA PRO A 214 2.38 -0.06 -6.44
C PRO A 214 1.42 -1.08 -7.09
N TYR A 215 1.04 -2.17 -6.42
CA TYR A 215 0.28 -3.25 -7.06
C TYR A 215 -1.15 -2.90 -7.46
N PHE A 216 -1.81 -2.01 -6.72
CA PHE A 216 -3.15 -1.53 -7.06
C PHE A 216 -3.14 -0.20 -7.82
N GLY A 217 -1.98 0.45 -7.97
CA GLY A 217 -1.92 1.81 -8.50
C GLY A 217 -2.60 2.87 -7.61
N LEU A 218 -2.91 2.55 -6.34
CA LEU A 218 -3.71 3.42 -5.48
C LEU A 218 -2.89 4.35 -4.57
N GLY A 219 -1.57 4.22 -4.49
CA GLY A 219 -0.74 5.06 -3.60
C GLY A 219 -0.86 6.55 -3.93
N ALA A 220 -0.54 6.94 -5.16
CA ALA A 220 -0.67 8.32 -5.63
C ALA A 220 -2.12 8.82 -5.59
N ASN A 221 -3.08 8.00 -6.02
CA ASN A 221 -4.50 8.33 -5.97
C ASN A 221 -4.97 8.64 -4.54
N SER A 222 -4.57 7.83 -3.56
CA SER A 222 -4.93 8.02 -2.15
C SER A 222 -4.23 9.25 -1.54
N ALA A 223 -3.03 9.58 -1.98
CA ALA A 223 -2.34 10.80 -1.55
C ALA A 223 -3.02 12.07 -2.12
N LEU A 224 -3.49 12.04 -3.37
CA LEU A 224 -4.27 13.13 -3.95
C LEU A 224 -5.63 13.28 -3.27
N GLU A 225 -6.26 12.16 -2.92
CA GLU A 225 -7.49 12.15 -2.14
C GLU A 225 -7.29 12.78 -0.76
N ASP A 226 -6.18 12.50 -0.06
CA ASP A 226 -5.85 13.18 1.19
C ASP A 226 -5.75 14.70 1.03
N VAL A 227 -5.14 15.18 -0.06
CA VAL A 227 -5.03 16.62 -0.36
C VAL A 227 -6.42 17.23 -0.54
N SER A 228 -7.29 16.58 -1.32
CA SER A 228 -8.68 17.02 -1.50
C SER A 228 -9.42 17.10 -0.17
N VAL A 229 -9.38 16.04 0.62
CA VAL A 229 -10.07 15.98 1.93
C VAL A 229 -9.52 17.02 2.90
N LEU A 230 -8.20 17.25 2.93
CA LEU A 230 -7.63 18.31 3.76
C LEU A 230 -8.11 19.69 3.31
N GLY A 231 -8.15 19.94 2.00
CA GLY A 231 -8.67 21.18 1.42
C GLY A 231 -10.12 21.45 1.82
N ASP A 232 -10.97 20.44 1.81
CA ASP A 232 -12.37 20.56 2.22
C ASP A 232 -12.50 20.79 3.73
N VAL A 233 -11.77 20.02 4.53
CA VAL A 233 -11.77 20.18 6.00
C VAL A 233 -11.29 21.58 6.42
N LEU A 234 -10.30 22.16 5.74
CA LEU A 234 -9.85 23.52 6.01
C LEU A 234 -10.91 24.59 5.71
N LYS A 235 -11.82 24.35 4.75
CA LYS A 235 -12.95 25.24 4.44
C LYS A 235 -14.12 25.05 5.40
N GLU A 236 -14.37 23.81 5.82
CA GLU A 236 -15.52 23.43 6.66
C GLU A 236 -15.33 23.74 8.14
N THR A 237 -14.09 23.87 8.60
CA THR A 237 -13.78 24.02 10.02
C THR A 237 -13.34 25.45 10.38
N PRO A 238 -13.68 25.95 11.59
CA PRO A 238 -13.46 27.35 11.94
C PRO A 238 -11.99 27.71 12.23
N ASN A 239 -11.14 26.73 12.52
CA ASN A 239 -9.72 26.96 12.84
C ASN A 239 -8.87 25.71 12.60
N THR A 240 -7.54 25.90 12.56
CA THR A 240 -6.56 24.83 12.32
C THR A 240 -6.67 23.68 13.31
N SER A 241 -6.96 23.94 14.59
CA SER A 241 -7.11 22.89 15.60
C SER A 241 -8.24 21.93 15.24
N SER A 242 -9.41 22.47 14.92
CA SER A 242 -10.55 21.68 14.44
C SER A 242 -10.24 20.97 13.12
N ALA A 243 -9.52 21.63 12.21
CA ALA A 243 -9.17 21.08 10.90
C ALA A 243 -8.31 19.81 11.02
N VAL A 244 -7.20 19.87 11.76
CA VAL A 244 -6.28 18.72 11.86
C VAL A 244 -6.91 17.52 12.57
N GLN A 245 -7.84 17.79 13.50
CA GLN A 245 -8.61 16.76 14.20
C GLN A 245 -9.64 16.10 13.28
N GLU A 246 -10.40 16.90 12.51
CA GLU A 246 -11.40 16.38 11.57
C GLU A 246 -10.73 15.62 10.42
N PHE A 247 -9.62 16.12 9.89
CA PHE A 247 -8.82 15.40 8.89
C PHE A 247 -8.38 14.02 9.41
N THR A 248 -7.87 13.97 10.64
CA THR A 248 -7.49 12.69 11.27
C THR A 248 -8.68 11.75 11.40
N LYS A 249 -9.86 12.25 11.78
CA LYS A 249 -11.07 11.44 11.91
C LYS A 249 -11.50 10.85 10.58
N ARG A 250 -11.39 11.61 9.48
CA ARG A 250 -11.74 11.16 8.12
C ARG A 250 -10.70 10.18 7.56
N ARG A 251 -9.40 10.48 7.68
CA ARG A 251 -8.35 9.76 6.92
C ARG A 251 -7.56 8.70 7.69
N ALA A 252 -7.46 8.76 9.02
CA ALA A 252 -6.60 7.82 9.76
C ALA A 252 -6.99 6.36 9.54
N LYS A 253 -8.30 6.07 9.45
CA LYS A 253 -8.77 4.71 9.20
C LYS A 253 -8.58 4.31 7.74
N GLU A 254 -8.79 5.21 6.79
CA GLU A 254 -8.54 4.95 5.37
C GLU A 254 -7.08 4.55 5.14
N SER A 255 -6.13 5.32 5.66
CA SER A 255 -4.69 5.04 5.62
C SER A 255 -4.35 3.64 6.14
N GLU A 256 -4.90 3.26 7.31
CA GLU A 256 -4.69 1.92 7.88
C GLU A 256 -5.24 0.82 6.96
N VAL A 257 -6.44 1.00 6.44
CA VAL A 257 -7.14 -0.02 5.66
C VAL A 257 -6.50 -0.19 4.29
N LEU A 258 -6.13 0.89 3.61
CA LEU A 258 -5.36 0.88 2.36
C LEU A 258 -4.09 0.05 2.49
N VAL A 259 -3.28 0.30 3.53
CA VAL A 259 -2.03 -0.43 3.74
C VAL A 259 -2.28 -1.90 4.04
N LYS A 260 -3.30 -2.22 4.84
CA LYS A 260 -3.64 -3.63 5.16
C LYS A 260 -4.15 -4.40 3.95
N ILE A 261 -4.98 -3.79 3.10
CA ILE A 261 -5.47 -4.42 1.87
C ILE A 261 -4.31 -4.64 0.90
N SER A 262 -3.49 -3.60 0.67
CA SER A 262 -2.30 -3.68 -0.20
C SER A 262 -1.31 -4.74 0.26
N ARG A 263 -1.02 -4.80 1.57
CA ARG A 263 -0.16 -5.84 2.13
C ARG A 263 -0.78 -7.24 2.02
N GLY A 264 -2.09 -7.37 2.16
CA GLY A 264 -2.78 -8.65 2.00
C GLY A 264 -2.53 -9.28 0.63
N LEU A 265 -2.55 -8.46 -0.44
CA LEU A 265 -2.23 -8.90 -1.79
C LEU A 265 -0.76 -9.32 -1.95
N ASP A 266 0.18 -8.62 -1.30
CA ASP A 266 1.62 -8.85 -1.46
C ASP A 266 2.14 -10.09 -0.72
N ARG A 267 1.35 -10.67 0.19
CA ARG A 267 1.83 -11.79 1.00
C ARG A 267 2.21 -13.01 0.14
N PRO A 268 3.38 -13.62 0.38
CA PRO A 268 3.82 -14.75 -0.41
C PRO A 268 3.19 -16.07 0.08
N GLY A 269 3.21 -17.08 -0.80
CA GLY A 269 2.90 -18.46 -0.46
C GLY A 269 1.45 -18.72 0.00
N LEU A 270 1.29 -19.79 0.79
CA LEU A 270 -0.03 -20.25 1.25
C LEU A 270 -0.76 -19.20 2.10
N LEU A 271 -0.02 -18.37 2.85
CA LEU A 271 -0.62 -17.33 3.67
C LEU A 271 -1.29 -16.26 2.81
N GLY A 272 -0.63 -15.78 1.75
CA GLY A 272 -1.24 -14.85 0.79
C GLY A 272 -2.43 -15.47 0.07
N PHE A 273 -2.32 -16.74 -0.33
CA PHE A 273 -3.43 -17.46 -0.91
C PHE A 273 -4.65 -17.51 0.03
N ALA A 274 -4.46 -17.97 1.26
CA ALA A 274 -5.53 -18.14 2.24
C ALA A 274 -6.15 -16.80 2.69
N THR A 275 -5.35 -15.73 2.76
CA THR A 275 -5.79 -14.44 3.29
C THR A 275 -6.26 -13.44 2.24
N PHE A 276 -5.95 -13.65 0.96
CA PHE A 276 -6.33 -12.74 -0.12
C PHE A 276 -6.95 -13.44 -1.33
N VAL A 277 -6.25 -14.39 -1.95
CA VAL A 277 -6.70 -15.03 -3.21
C VAL A 277 -7.94 -15.89 -3.01
N PHE A 278 -7.96 -16.75 -2.00
CA PHE A 278 -9.11 -17.59 -1.68
C PHE A 278 -10.35 -16.75 -1.33
N PRO A 279 -10.27 -15.71 -0.48
CA PRO A 279 -11.37 -14.79 -0.26
C PRO A 279 -11.90 -14.14 -1.54
N LEU A 280 -11.02 -13.75 -2.47
CA LEU A 280 -11.38 -13.16 -3.77
C LEU A 280 -12.14 -14.15 -4.66
N ILE A 281 -11.70 -15.40 -4.71
CA ILE A 281 -12.42 -16.48 -5.43
C ILE A 281 -13.80 -16.68 -4.81
N LEU A 282 -13.86 -16.79 -3.48
CA LEU A 282 -15.10 -17.01 -2.75
C LEU A 282 -16.08 -15.83 -2.93
N ASP A 283 -15.59 -14.59 -2.89
CA ASP A 283 -16.36 -13.38 -3.22
C ASP A 283 -16.98 -13.50 -4.61
N SER A 284 -16.17 -13.89 -5.60
CA SER A 284 -16.61 -13.97 -7.00
C SER A 284 -17.68 -15.04 -7.21
N ILE A 285 -17.55 -16.20 -6.55
CA ILE A 285 -18.56 -17.28 -6.59
C ILE A 285 -19.87 -16.81 -5.94
N PHE A 286 -19.81 -16.29 -4.72
CA PHE A 286 -21.01 -15.88 -3.98
C PHE A 286 -21.71 -14.68 -4.62
N ASN A 287 -20.96 -13.71 -5.14
CA ASN A 287 -21.52 -12.60 -5.90
C ASN A 287 -22.20 -13.08 -7.18
N LYS A 288 -21.63 -14.08 -7.88
CA LYS A 288 -22.28 -14.68 -9.07
C LYS A 288 -23.58 -15.40 -8.73
N LEU A 289 -23.64 -16.09 -7.58
CA LEU A 289 -24.83 -16.85 -7.15
C LEU A 289 -25.94 -15.97 -6.55
N ALA A 290 -25.57 -14.95 -5.78
CA ALA A 290 -26.51 -14.07 -5.09
C ALA A 290 -25.99 -12.61 -5.06
N PRO A 291 -25.98 -11.92 -6.22
CA PRO A 291 -25.41 -10.57 -6.35
C PRO A 291 -26.14 -9.51 -5.52
N GLN A 292 -27.41 -9.75 -5.17
CA GLN A 292 -28.20 -8.85 -4.32
C GLN A 292 -27.76 -8.90 -2.84
N ILE A 293 -27.05 -9.94 -2.42
CA ILE A 293 -26.62 -10.15 -1.04
C ILE A 293 -25.12 -9.91 -0.90
N PHE A 294 -24.31 -10.54 -1.76
CA PHE A 294 -22.86 -10.49 -1.66
C PHE A 294 -22.27 -9.47 -2.64
N ALA A 295 -21.39 -8.59 -2.15
CA ALA A 295 -20.73 -7.62 -3.01
C ALA A 295 -19.71 -8.30 -3.94
N PRO A 296 -19.34 -7.65 -5.05
CA PRO A 296 -18.23 -8.07 -5.90
C PRO A 296 -16.94 -8.25 -5.10
N ASN A 297 -15.95 -8.90 -5.70
CA ASN A 297 -14.65 -9.06 -5.06
C ASN A 297 -13.98 -7.70 -4.77
N ILE A 298 -13.03 -7.73 -3.83
CA ILE A 298 -12.36 -6.53 -3.32
C ILE A 298 -11.70 -5.69 -4.44
N ILE A 299 -11.10 -6.32 -5.45
CA ILE A 299 -10.43 -5.61 -6.56
C ILE A 299 -11.44 -4.79 -7.36
N SER A 300 -12.59 -5.39 -7.70
CA SER A 300 -13.65 -4.69 -8.42
C SER A 300 -14.24 -3.55 -7.58
N MET A 301 -14.35 -3.71 -6.25
CA MET A 301 -14.85 -2.66 -5.38
C MET A 301 -13.90 -1.46 -5.28
N LEU A 302 -12.58 -1.71 -5.24
CA LEU A 302 -11.56 -0.64 -5.16
C LEU A 302 -11.47 0.22 -6.44
N GLN A 303 -12.08 -0.22 -7.54
CA GLN A 303 -12.13 0.52 -8.80
C GLN A 303 -13.44 1.30 -8.98
N ARG A 304 -14.34 1.30 -7.99
CA ARG A 304 -15.62 1.99 -8.07
C ARG A 304 -15.56 3.34 -7.38
N ASP A 305 -16.13 4.34 -8.04
CA ASP A 305 -16.31 5.66 -7.47
C ASP A 305 -17.24 5.62 -6.25
N GLY A 306 -16.94 6.45 -5.26
CA GLY A 306 -17.78 6.63 -4.06
C GLY A 306 -17.68 5.51 -3.02
N LEU A 307 -16.70 4.61 -3.13
CA LEU A 307 -16.39 3.62 -2.09
C LEU A 307 -15.02 3.91 -1.46
N ASP A 308 -15.05 4.21 -0.16
CA ASP A 308 -13.83 4.37 0.63
C ASP A 308 -13.24 3.01 1.02
N PHE A 309 -11.95 2.96 1.34
CA PHE A 309 -11.27 1.72 1.73
C PHE A 309 -11.93 1.09 2.96
N ARG A 310 -12.35 1.90 3.94
CA ARG A 310 -13.07 1.42 5.12
C ARG A 310 -14.43 0.80 4.76
N ASP A 311 -15.16 1.36 3.81
CA ASP A 311 -16.45 0.82 3.39
C ASP A 311 -16.27 -0.54 2.73
N VAL A 312 -15.26 -0.67 1.87
CA VAL A 312 -14.85 -1.94 1.28
C VAL A 312 -14.50 -2.95 2.37
N GLN A 313 -13.68 -2.58 3.37
CA GLN A 313 -13.33 -3.48 4.47
C GLN A 313 -14.55 -3.93 5.27
N ASN A 314 -15.46 -3.02 5.62
CA ASN A 314 -16.65 -3.35 6.40
C ASN A 314 -17.58 -4.27 5.62
N ARG A 315 -17.82 -3.96 4.34
CA ARG A 315 -18.64 -4.80 3.47
C ARG A 315 -18.04 -6.19 3.33
N LYS A 316 -16.73 -6.30 3.09
CA LYS A 316 -16.05 -7.60 2.99
C LYS A 316 -16.16 -8.41 4.28
N ARG A 317 -16.09 -7.78 5.47
CA ARG A 317 -16.31 -8.48 6.74
C ARG A 317 -17.72 -9.07 6.86
N MET A 318 -18.73 -8.32 6.43
CA MET A 318 -20.12 -8.81 6.40
C MET A 318 -20.29 -9.96 5.40
N ASP A 319 -19.73 -9.81 4.20
CA ASP A 319 -19.76 -10.87 3.19
C ASP A 319 -19.07 -12.14 3.71
N ARG A 320 -17.93 -12.02 4.40
CA ARG A 320 -17.26 -13.16 5.06
C ARG A 320 -18.16 -13.83 6.08
N ALA A 321 -18.81 -13.07 6.96
CA ALA A 321 -19.72 -13.63 7.95
C ALA A 321 -20.88 -14.40 7.28
N GLY A 322 -21.54 -13.79 6.29
CA GLY A 322 -22.63 -14.42 5.55
C GLY A 322 -22.19 -15.68 4.80
N GLN A 323 -21.03 -15.64 4.13
CA GLN A 323 -20.48 -16.81 3.43
C GLN A 323 -20.17 -17.95 4.39
N MET A 324 -19.54 -17.65 5.53
CA MET A 324 -19.26 -18.66 6.56
C MET A 324 -20.54 -19.26 7.12
N THR A 325 -21.59 -18.47 7.32
CA THR A 325 -22.91 -18.98 7.71
C THR A 325 -23.49 -19.92 6.65
N VAL A 326 -23.52 -19.52 5.38
CA VAL A 326 -24.05 -20.36 4.28
C VAL A 326 -23.27 -21.67 4.17
N LEU A 327 -21.94 -21.62 4.21
CA LEU A 327 -21.09 -22.80 4.16
C LEU A 327 -21.33 -23.71 5.36
N ALA A 328 -21.38 -23.16 6.59
CA ALA A 328 -21.63 -23.94 7.79
C ALA A 328 -23.00 -24.62 7.76
N THR A 329 -24.05 -23.93 7.33
CA THR A 329 -25.39 -24.50 7.17
C THR A 329 -25.40 -25.61 6.10
N GLY A 330 -24.72 -25.40 4.97
CA GLY A 330 -24.59 -26.40 3.91
C GLY A 330 -23.89 -27.67 4.39
N PHE A 331 -22.73 -27.53 5.07
CA PHE A 331 -22.00 -28.67 5.63
C PHE A 331 -22.77 -29.40 6.73
N TYR A 332 -23.47 -28.66 7.59
CA TYR A 332 -24.34 -29.26 8.61
C TYR A 332 -25.45 -30.09 7.96
N GLY A 333 -26.15 -29.53 6.97
CA GLY A 333 -27.19 -30.24 6.22
C GLY A 333 -26.66 -31.51 5.54
N ALA A 334 -25.51 -31.41 4.85
CA ALA A 334 -24.86 -32.56 4.22
C ALA A 334 -24.46 -33.64 5.24
N GLY A 335 -23.93 -33.25 6.40
CA GLY A 335 -23.59 -34.17 7.49
C GLY A 335 -24.79 -34.89 8.07
N VAL A 336 -25.93 -34.19 8.23
CA VAL A 336 -27.20 -34.79 8.66
C VAL A 336 -27.72 -35.76 7.62
N ALA A 337 -27.67 -35.41 6.34
CA ALA A 337 -28.07 -36.28 5.23
C ALA A 337 -27.21 -37.55 5.16
N ALA A 338 -25.88 -37.41 5.24
CA ALA A 338 -24.95 -38.54 5.24
C ALA A 338 -25.17 -39.48 6.44
N ARG A 339 -25.36 -38.95 7.65
CA ARG A 339 -25.69 -39.76 8.84
C ARG A 339 -27.00 -40.51 8.69
N THR A 340 -28.01 -39.86 8.11
CA THR A 340 -29.31 -40.50 7.85
C THR A 340 -29.17 -41.62 6.84
N LEU A 341 -28.43 -41.40 5.75
CA LEU A 341 -28.13 -42.41 4.74
C LEU A 341 -27.38 -43.61 5.33
N ILE A 342 -26.34 -43.38 6.14
CA ILE A 342 -25.60 -44.44 6.83
C ILE A 342 -26.52 -45.26 7.75
N ARG A 343 -27.41 -44.60 8.52
CA ARG A 343 -28.38 -45.30 9.38
C ARG A 343 -29.36 -46.14 8.58
N VAL A 344 -29.85 -45.63 7.45
CA VAL A 344 -30.75 -46.38 6.55
C VAL A 344 -30.01 -47.58 5.95
N LEU A 345 -28.81 -47.39 5.43
CA LEU A 345 -27.99 -48.47 4.88
C LEU A 345 -27.64 -49.53 5.94
N ALA A 346 -27.31 -49.12 7.18
CA ALA A 346 -27.04 -50.05 8.27
C ALA A 346 -28.28 -50.90 8.65
N ARG A 347 -29.48 -50.33 8.59
CA ARG A 347 -30.74 -51.06 8.79
C ARG A 347 -31.03 -52.04 7.64
N VAL A 348 -30.78 -51.62 6.40
CA VAL A 348 -31.04 -52.45 5.20
C VAL A 348 -30.02 -53.58 5.04
N THR A 349 -28.77 -53.37 5.45
CA THR A 349 -27.68 -54.37 5.32
C THR A 349 -27.57 -55.33 6.51
N GLY A 350 -28.47 -55.26 7.50
CA GLY A 350 -28.55 -56.21 8.61
C GLY A 350 -27.39 -56.17 9.62
N ARG A 351 -26.50 -55.18 9.56
CA ARG A 351 -25.41 -54.98 10.56
C ARG A 351 -25.89 -54.26 11.81
N GLY A 352 -27.00 -54.72 12.39
CA GLY A 352 -27.51 -54.24 13.67
C GLY A 352 -27.08 -55.17 14.82
N ASN A 353 -26.19 -54.68 15.68
CA ASN A 353 -25.84 -55.24 16.99
C ASN A 353 -25.36 -56.71 17.04
N THR A 354 -24.07 -56.95 16.79
CA THR A 354 -23.34 -57.98 17.54
C THR A 354 -23.01 -57.41 18.91
N THR A 355 -23.88 -57.66 19.88
CA THR A 355 -23.53 -57.62 21.30
C THR A 355 -22.42 -58.66 21.51
N ILE A 356 -21.19 -58.24 21.78
CA ILE A 356 -20.19 -59.16 22.33
C ILE A 356 -20.61 -59.42 23.78
N VAL A 357 -21.27 -60.55 24.00
CA VAL A 357 -21.36 -61.22 25.29
C VAL A 357 -20.57 -62.51 25.14
N GLY A 358 -19.50 -62.64 25.92
CA GLY A 358 -18.55 -63.75 25.88
C GLY A 358 -17.18 -63.29 26.35
#